data_AF-A0A271M570-F1
#
_entry.id   AF-A0A271M570-F1
#
_cell.length_a   1.000
_cell.length_b   1.000
_cell.length_c   1.000
_cell.angle_alpha   90.00
_cell.angle_beta   90.00
_cell.angle_gamma   90.00
#
_symmetry.space_group_name_H-M   'P 1'
#
loop_
_entity.id
_entity.type
_entity.pdbx_description
1 polymer ?
#
loop_
_entity_poly.entity_id
_entity_poly.type
_entity_poly.pdbx_seq_one_letter_code
_entity_poly.pdbx_strand_id
1 'polypeptide(L)'
;MSEKTIQVNLSPERKPKPESNQLGFGKIFTDHMFVMDYTEGKGWHDPRVVPYQPLTLDPASMIFHYGQTVFEGMKAYLTKDQRILLFRPERNLQRLNHSNDRLCIPNIDEELALEALKKLILVDKEWIPTAEGTSLYIRPFIIATEPFLGVHASSSYKFIIILSPVGLYYKEGIQPVKILVESEYVRAVAGGTGEAKTAGNYASSLKAQEVASQKEYSQVLWLDGVEKKYIEEVGSMNVFFKIDGEVVTPALNGSILEGVTRNSVIQLLKHWGVPVSERKISMQEVYDAYQAGKLEEAFGTGTAAVISPIGEFCWKDEKLVINEGETGEISKQLYQTITGIQNGTEPDPFDWLVEINEETVAK
;
A
#
# COMPACT_ATOMS: atom_id res chain seq x y z
N MET A 1 21.91 -24.89 6.88
CA MET A 1 21.78 -23.67 6.07
C MET A 1 22.58 -22.60 6.79
N SER A 2 23.60 -22.00 6.17
CA SER A 2 24.39 -20.96 6.84
C SER A 2 23.49 -19.76 7.10
N GLU A 3 23.40 -19.33 8.36
CA GLU A 3 22.83 -18.04 8.76
C GLU A 3 23.37 -16.94 7.85
N LYS A 4 22.49 -16.28 7.08
CA LYS A 4 22.89 -15.17 6.21
C LYS A 4 22.96 -13.92 7.08
N THR A 5 24.11 -13.66 7.69
CA THR A 5 24.32 -12.45 8.50
C THR A 5 24.11 -11.19 7.65
N ILE A 6 23.17 -10.33 8.06
CA ILE A 6 22.94 -9.02 7.43
C ILE A 6 24.06 -8.07 7.81
N GLN A 7 24.88 -7.67 6.82
CA GLN A 7 25.96 -6.70 7.03
C GLN A 7 25.39 -5.30 7.26
N VAL A 8 26.02 -4.48 8.10
CA VAL A 8 25.60 -3.10 8.35
C VAL A 8 26.77 -2.16 8.13
N ASN A 9 26.65 -1.31 7.12
CA ASN A 9 27.59 -0.25 6.80
C ASN A 9 26.91 1.09 7.06
N LEU A 10 27.28 1.73 8.16
CA LEU A 10 26.68 3.00 8.57
C LEU A 10 27.18 4.17 7.71
N SER A 11 26.30 5.13 7.44
CA SER A 11 26.66 6.39 6.83
C SER A 11 27.59 7.16 7.77
N PRO A 12 28.71 7.72 7.26
CA PRO A 12 29.63 8.52 8.07
C PRO A 12 29.01 9.86 8.49
N GLU A 13 28.04 10.36 7.73
CA GLU A 13 27.30 11.60 8.01
C GLU A 13 25.79 11.31 8.04
N ARG A 14 25.09 11.85 9.04
CA ARG A 14 23.63 11.76 9.15
C ARG A 14 22.98 13.05 8.69
N LYS A 15 21.92 12.95 7.90
CA LYS A 15 21.15 14.12 7.46
C LYS A 15 20.37 14.72 8.63
N PRO A 16 20.10 16.04 8.61
CA PRO A 16 19.16 16.63 9.56
C PRO A 16 17.76 16.01 9.38
N LYS A 17 17.08 15.75 10.50
CA LYS A 17 15.72 15.23 10.48
C LYS A 17 14.76 16.38 10.16
N PRO A 18 13.78 16.19 9.26
CA PRO A 18 12.83 17.23 8.91
C PRO A 18 11.91 17.56 10.08
N GLU A 19 11.48 18.81 10.14
CA GLU A 19 10.39 19.22 11.04
C GLU A 19 9.06 18.59 10.59
N SER A 20 8.16 18.33 11.54
CA SER A 20 6.92 17.58 11.26
C SER A 20 6.02 18.27 10.23
N ASN A 21 6.03 19.61 10.17
CA ASN A 21 5.27 20.40 9.19
C ASN A 21 5.86 20.40 7.77
N GLN A 22 7.08 19.86 7.60
CA GLN A 22 7.74 19.69 6.30
C GLN A 22 7.45 18.31 5.68
N LEU A 23 6.85 17.40 6.44
CA LEU A 23 6.60 16.05 5.99
C LEU A 23 5.50 16.01 4.93
N GLY A 24 5.87 15.59 3.73
CA GLY A 24 4.97 15.13 2.68
C GLY A 24 5.10 13.63 2.46
N PHE A 25 4.35 13.07 1.51
CA PHE A 25 4.46 11.65 1.17
C PHE A 25 5.63 11.39 0.21
N GLY A 26 6.60 10.56 0.61
CA GLY A 26 7.60 9.98 -0.30
C GLY A 26 8.63 10.94 -0.91
N LYS A 27 8.96 12.06 -0.24
CA LYS A 27 9.90 13.07 -0.75
C LYS A 27 11.25 13.08 -0.04
N ILE A 28 11.25 12.76 1.25
CA ILE A 28 12.44 12.76 2.11
C ILE A 28 12.75 11.31 2.43
N PHE A 29 14.02 10.93 2.40
CA PHE A 29 14.47 9.56 2.65
C PHE A 29 15.48 9.52 3.78
N THR A 30 15.54 8.40 4.51
CA THR A 30 16.43 8.22 5.67
C THR A 30 17.89 8.00 5.26
N ASP A 31 18.79 7.89 6.24
CA ASP A 31 20.24 7.83 6.01
C ASP A 31 20.68 6.52 5.34
N HIS A 32 19.91 5.44 5.47
CA HIS A 32 20.26 4.11 4.99
C HIS A 32 19.17 3.47 4.13
N MET A 33 19.55 2.40 3.45
CA MET A 33 18.66 1.48 2.74
C MET A 33 19.14 0.05 2.92
N PHE A 34 18.24 -0.92 2.81
CA PHE A 34 18.60 -2.33 2.71
C PHE A 34 18.74 -2.74 1.25
N VAL A 35 19.69 -3.62 0.94
CA VAL A 35 19.90 -4.23 -0.38
C VAL A 35 20.21 -5.72 -0.21
N MET A 36 19.65 -6.55 -1.08
CA MET A 36 19.99 -7.97 -1.23
C MET A 36 19.98 -8.33 -2.72
N ASP A 37 21.01 -9.02 -3.17
CA ASP A 37 21.21 -9.35 -4.57
C ASP A 37 20.68 -10.76 -4.88
N TYR A 38 20.17 -10.97 -6.09
CA TYR A 38 19.86 -12.29 -6.62
C TYR A 38 20.69 -12.56 -7.87
N THR A 39 21.20 -13.78 -7.98
CA THR A 39 21.77 -14.30 -9.23
C THR A 39 21.29 -15.74 -9.41
N GLU A 40 20.86 -16.08 -10.62
CA GLU A 40 20.48 -17.44 -10.97
C GLU A 40 21.61 -18.43 -10.63
N GLY A 41 21.23 -19.60 -10.11
CA GLY A 41 22.17 -20.61 -9.60
C GLY A 41 22.77 -20.32 -8.21
N LYS A 42 22.80 -19.06 -7.76
CA LYS A 42 23.26 -18.66 -6.41
C LYS A 42 22.11 -18.36 -5.45
N GLY A 43 20.98 -17.87 -5.98
CA GLY A 43 19.85 -17.40 -5.19
C GLY A 43 20.07 -15.99 -4.60
N TRP A 44 19.23 -15.63 -3.63
CA TRP A 44 19.35 -14.39 -2.86
C TRP A 44 20.61 -14.42 -1.98
N HIS A 45 21.43 -13.38 -2.01
CA HIS A 45 22.69 -13.31 -1.30
C HIS A 45 23.12 -11.86 -1.01
N ASP A 46 24.17 -11.71 -0.22
CA ASP A 46 24.75 -10.42 0.18
C ASP A 46 23.73 -9.44 0.82
N PRO A 47 22.93 -9.86 1.82
CA PRO A 47 22.00 -8.96 2.49
C PRO A 47 22.75 -7.91 3.31
N ARG A 48 22.41 -6.63 3.12
CA ARG A 48 23.15 -5.52 3.72
C ARG A 48 22.30 -4.27 3.93
N VAL A 49 22.54 -3.58 5.05
CA VAL A 49 22.15 -2.19 5.27
C VAL A 49 23.34 -1.31 4.88
N VAL A 50 23.11 -0.34 4.00
CA VAL A 50 24.13 0.56 3.44
C VAL A 50 23.61 2.00 3.44
N PRO A 51 24.48 3.02 3.29
CA PRO A 51 24.02 4.40 3.13
C PRO A 51 23.07 4.53 1.94
N TYR A 52 22.04 5.36 2.08
CA TYR A 52 21.10 5.67 1.01
C TYR A 52 21.86 6.35 -0.15
N GLN A 53 21.79 5.76 -1.35
CA GLN A 53 22.55 6.22 -2.50
C GLN A 53 21.85 5.90 -3.83
N PRO A 54 22.19 6.60 -4.93
CA PRO A 54 21.72 6.24 -6.26
C PRO A 54 22.08 4.81 -6.64
N LEU A 55 21.18 4.14 -7.37
CA LEU A 55 21.46 2.83 -7.95
C LEU A 55 22.25 2.99 -9.25
N THR A 56 23.34 2.23 -9.39
CA THR A 56 24.05 2.09 -10.68
C THR A 56 23.53 0.84 -11.38
N LEU A 57 22.99 1.02 -12.58
CA LEU A 57 22.40 -0.05 -13.39
C LEU A 57 22.93 0.07 -14.83
N ASP A 58 23.08 -1.07 -15.50
CA ASP A 58 23.40 -1.08 -16.93
C ASP A 58 22.22 -0.48 -17.73
N PRO A 59 22.44 0.34 -18.77
CA PRO A 59 21.35 0.88 -19.59
C PRO A 59 20.46 -0.19 -20.23
N ALA A 60 20.96 -1.40 -20.46
CA ALA A 60 20.21 -2.55 -20.95
C ALA A 60 19.54 -3.35 -19.83
N SER A 61 19.56 -2.90 -18.58
CA SER A 61 18.88 -3.57 -17.46
C SER A 61 17.40 -3.73 -17.76
N MET A 62 16.88 -4.95 -17.68
CA MET A 62 15.50 -5.29 -18.09
C MET A 62 14.42 -4.45 -17.39
N ILE A 63 14.69 -3.93 -16.18
CA ILE A 63 13.77 -3.00 -15.50
C ILE A 63 13.40 -1.77 -16.35
N PHE A 64 14.34 -1.24 -17.14
CA PHE A 64 14.12 -0.05 -17.95
C PHE A 64 13.29 -0.31 -19.22
N HIS A 65 13.23 -1.57 -19.67
CA HIS A 65 12.64 -1.93 -20.96
C HIS A 65 11.34 -2.69 -20.82
N TYR A 66 11.22 -3.58 -19.83
CA TYR A 66 10.09 -4.51 -19.71
C TYR A 66 9.37 -4.47 -18.36
N GLY A 67 9.79 -3.58 -17.45
CA GLY A 67 9.05 -3.29 -16.21
C GLY A 67 8.88 -4.49 -15.27
N GLN A 68 9.77 -5.48 -15.31
CA GLN A 68 9.75 -6.62 -14.38
C GLN A 68 10.16 -6.17 -12.97
N THR A 69 9.18 -5.70 -12.20
CA THR A 69 9.34 -5.19 -10.84
C THR A 69 8.08 -5.34 -10.00
N VAL A 70 8.27 -5.45 -8.69
CA VAL A 70 7.21 -5.41 -7.68
C VAL A 70 7.60 -4.49 -6.53
N PHE A 71 6.62 -4.01 -5.78
CA PHE A 71 6.87 -3.20 -4.60
C PHE A 71 5.82 -3.42 -3.51
N GLU A 72 6.15 -3.02 -2.30
CA GLU A 72 5.27 -3.05 -1.14
C GLU A 72 5.16 -1.69 -0.46
N GLY A 73 4.21 -1.60 0.49
CA GLY A 73 4.00 -0.39 1.27
C GLY A 73 3.43 -0.70 2.65
N MET A 74 4.22 -0.37 3.68
CA MET A 74 3.84 -0.47 5.08
C MET A 74 4.38 0.73 5.87
N LYS A 75 4.11 0.78 7.18
CA LYS A 75 4.50 1.89 8.05
C LYS A 75 5.03 1.38 9.38
N ALA A 76 6.00 2.10 9.93
CA ALA A 76 6.42 2.01 11.33
C ALA A 76 5.93 3.24 12.10
N TYR A 77 5.54 3.02 13.35
CA TYR A 77 4.96 4.02 14.24
C TYR A 77 5.77 4.05 15.53
N LEU A 78 6.07 5.25 16.04
CA LEU A 78 6.66 5.43 17.36
C LEU A 78 5.55 5.80 18.32
N THR A 79 5.29 4.93 19.29
CA THR A 79 4.24 5.14 20.28
C THR A 79 4.66 6.13 21.36
N LYS A 80 3.70 6.65 22.14
CA LYS A 80 3.98 7.57 23.26
C LYS A 80 4.89 6.93 24.32
N ASP A 81 4.77 5.62 24.53
CA ASP A 81 5.61 4.81 25.43
C ASP A 81 6.89 4.28 24.77
N GLN A 82 7.32 4.89 23.66
CA GLN A 82 8.62 4.66 22.99
C GLN A 82 8.79 3.27 22.35
N ARG A 83 7.70 2.53 22.11
CA ARG A 83 7.73 1.31 21.30
C ARG A 83 7.71 1.66 19.82
N ILE A 84 8.43 0.89 19.01
CA ILE A 84 8.36 0.96 17.55
C ILE A 84 7.48 -0.18 17.08
N LEU A 85 6.37 0.14 16.43
CA LEU A 85 5.37 -0.84 15.99
C LEU A 85 5.27 -0.89 14.47
N LEU A 86 5.17 -2.10 13.93
CA LEU A 86 4.74 -2.39 12.57
C LEU A 86 3.32 -2.92 12.58
N PHE A 87 2.56 -2.59 11.54
CA PHE A 87 1.20 -3.10 11.37
C PHE A 87 1.15 -4.17 10.28
N ARG A 88 0.97 -5.42 10.69
CA ARG A 88 0.81 -6.62 9.85
C ARG A 88 1.91 -6.80 8.77
N PRO A 89 3.21 -6.60 9.09
CA PRO A 89 4.28 -6.65 8.10
C PRO A 89 4.38 -8.01 7.39
N GLU A 90 4.00 -9.11 8.04
CA GLU A 90 3.96 -10.45 7.45
C GLU A 90 3.01 -10.51 6.24
N ARG A 91 1.85 -9.85 6.34
CA ARG A 91 0.88 -9.81 5.22
C ARG A 91 1.44 -9.05 4.02
N ASN A 92 2.25 -8.03 4.25
CA ASN A 92 2.94 -7.32 3.18
C ASN A 92 4.00 -8.21 2.51
N LEU A 93 4.80 -8.95 3.28
CA LEU A 93 5.84 -9.84 2.74
C LEU A 93 5.25 -11.03 1.98
N GLN A 94 4.15 -11.61 2.48
CA GLN A 94 3.38 -12.62 1.76
C GLN A 94 2.88 -12.11 0.41
N ARG A 95 2.33 -10.88 0.38
CA ARG A 95 1.85 -10.27 -0.87
C ARG A 95 2.99 -9.88 -1.82
N LEU A 96 4.16 -9.54 -1.29
CA LEU A 96 5.37 -9.35 -2.09
C LEU A 96 5.74 -10.65 -2.82
N ASN A 97 5.73 -11.79 -2.13
CA ASN A 97 5.96 -13.10 -2.75
C ASN A 97 4.85 -13.51 -3.72
N HIS A 98 3.58 -13.21 -3.43
CA HIS A 98 2.49 -13.40 -4.41
C HIS A 98 2.73 -12.57 -5.69
N SER A 99 3.19 -11.33 -5.53
CA SER A 99 3.57 -10.48 -6.67
C SER A 99 4.80 -11.02 -7.40
N ASN A 100 5.77 -11.58 -6.66
CA ASN A 100 6.96 -12.20 -7.25
C ASN A 100 6.59 -13.34 -8.18
N ASP A 101 5.74 -14.26 -7.69
CA ASP A 101 5.28 -15.41 -8.45
C ASP A 101 4.59 -14.97 -9.76
N ARG A 102 3.71 -13.96 -9.68
CA ARG A 102 3.02 -13.42 -10.87
C ARG A 102 3.96 -12.81 -11.91
N LEU A 103 5.12 -12.28 -11.48
CA LEU A 103 6.09 -11.57 -12.33
C LEU A 103 7.35 -12.41 -12.63
N CYS A 104 7.31 -13.72 -12.36
CA CYS A 104 8.45 -14.64 -12.52
C CYS A 104 9.71 -14.20 -11.75
N ILE A 105 9.53 -13.54 -10.60
CA ILE A 105 10.61 -13.14 -9.70
C ILE A 105 10.78 -14.25 -8.65
N PRO A 106 12.00 -14.65 -8.29
CA PRO A 106 12.25 -15.62 -7.22
C PRO A 106 11.71 -15.12 -5.87
N ASN A 107 11.00 -15.97 -5.15
CA ASN A 107 10.50 -15.64 -3.80
C ASN A 107 11.65 -15.29 -2.84
N ILE A 108 11.39 -14.34 -1.95
CA ILE A 108 12.28 -14.02 -0.83
C ILE A 108 11.87 -14.84 0.39
N ASP A 109 12.85 -15.10 1.26
CA ASP A 109 12.59 -15.59 2.61
C ASP A 109 11.94 -14.45 3.44
N GLU A 110 10.69 -14.66 3.85
CA GLU A 110 9.90 -13.65 4.56
C GLU A 110 10.45 -13.35 5.95
N GLU A 111 11.05 -14.33 6.62
CA GLU A 111 11.66 -14.13 7.96
C GLU A 111 12.92 -13.28 7.83
N LEU A 112 13.80 -13.60 6.88
CA LEU A 112 15.00 -12.81 6.59
C LEU A 112 14.64 -11.38 6.15
N ALA A 113 13.59 -11.23 5.34
CA ALA A 113 13.12 -9.92 4.89
C ALA A 113 12.56 -9.07 6.04
N LEU A 114 11.84 -9.70 6.98
CA LEU A 114 11.35 -9.04 8.19
C LEU A 114 12.49 -8.65 9.13
N GLU A 115 13.49 -9.53 9.32
CA GLU A 115 14.70 -9.24 10.09
C GLU A 115 15.45 -8.05 9.49
N ALA A 116 15.66 -8.05 8.17
CA ALA A 116 16.29 -6.95 7.44
C ALA A 116 15.54 -5.63 7.60
N LEU A 117 14.21 -5.65 7.51
CA LEU A 117 13.38 -4.48 7.75
C LEU A 117 13.56 -3.95 9.18
N LYS A 118 13.48 -4.83 10.19
CA LYS A 118 13.64 -4.45 11.60
C LYS A 118 15.02 -3.84 11.85
N LYS A 119 16.08 -4.45 11.30
CA LYS A 119 17.45 -3.96 11.43
C LYS A 119 17.63 -2.59 10.79
N LEU A 120 17.08 -2.38 9.58
CA LEU A 120 17.11 -1.07 8.91
C LEU A 120 16.38 0.00 9.73
N ILE A 121 15.21 -0.31 10.27
CA ILE A 121 14.44 0.63 11.11
C ILE A 121 15.20 0.96 12.39
N LEU A 122 15.86 -0.01 13.05
CA LEU A 122 16.66 0.28 14.24
C LEU A 122 17.85 1.20 13.95
N VAL A 123 18.53 0.99 12.81
CA VAL A 123 19.65 1.84 12.36
C VAL A 123 19.17 3.29 12.16
N ASP A 124 17.99 3.45 11.55
CA ASP A 124 17.38 4.74 11.23
C ASP A 124 16.27 5.17 12.21
N LYS A 125 16.22 4.65 13.43
CA LYS A 125 15.08 4.84 14.36
C LYS A 125 14.75 6.31 14.66
N GLU A 126 15.76 7.17 14.64
CA GLU A 126 15.61 8.63 14.83
C GLU A 126 14.81 9.32 13.71
N TRP A 127 14.59 8.64 12.58
CA TRP A 127 13.78 9.14 11.48
C TRP A 127 12.29 8.88 11.66
N ILE A 128 11.89 8.06 12.63
CA ILE A 128 10.47 7.84 12.92
C ILE A 128 9.91 9.12 13.54
N PRO A 129 8.99 9.83 12.86
CA PRO A 129 8.49 11.09 13.36
C PRO A 129 7.60 10.88 14.58
N THR A 130 7.60 11.87 15.48
CA THR A 130 6.92 11.81 16.79
C THR A 130 5.60 12.58 16.83
N ALA A 131 5.33 13.41 15.82
CA ALA A 131 4.11 14.20 15.79
C ALA A 131 2.88 13.32 15.48
N GLU A 132 1.72 13.74 15.98
CA GLU A 132 0.46 13.04 15.74
C GLU A 132 0.14 12.95 14.24
N GLY A 133 -0.34 11.79 13.81
CA GLY A 133 -0.67 11.53 12.40
C GLY A 133 0.52 11.32 11.48
N THR A 134 1.75 11.29 12.02
CA THR A 134 2.97 11.02 11.25
C THR A 134 3.43 9.57 11.41
N SER A 135 4.21 9.07 10.46
CA SER A 135 4.77 7.70 10.51
C SER A 135 6.02 7.60 9.65
N LEU A 136 6.78 6.51 9.79
CA LEU A 136 7.85 6.16 8.87
C LEU A 136 7.32 5.20 7.82
N TYR A 137 7.17 5.67 6.58
CA TYR A 137 6.74 4.83 5.48
C TYR A 137 7.90 3.95 4.99
N ILE A 138 7.59 2.67 4.75
CA ILE A 138 8.53 1.63 4.35
C ILE A 138 8.17 1.20 2.93
N ARG A 139 9.16 1.22 2.03
CA ARG A 139 9.02 0.83 0.62
C ARG A 139 10.01 -0.31 0.28
N PRO A 140 9.60 -1.57 0.45
CA PRO A 140 10.29 -2.71 -0.13
C PRO A 140 10.00 -2.78 -1.64
N PHE A 141 10.97 -3.13 -2.47
CA PHE A 141 10.76 -3.35 -3.91
C PHE A 141 11.83 -4.24 -4.51
N ILE A 142 11.49 -4.91 -5.61
CA ILE A 142 12.41 -5.77 -6.37
C ILE A 142 12.47 -5.29 -7.81
N ILE A 143 13.68 -5.20 -8.36
CA ILE A 143 13.92 -4.84 -9.77
C ILE A 143 14.75 -5.90 -10.49
N ALA A 144 14.42 -6.16 -11.75
CA ALA A 144 15.23 -6.96 -12.66
C ALA A 144 16.48 -6.19 -13.12
N THR A 145 17.67 -6.77 -12.91
CA THR A 145 18.95 -6.09 -13.15
C THR A 145 19.78 -6.71 -14.27
N GLU A 146 19.28 -7.75 -14.96
CA GLU A 146 20.01 -8.38 -16.05
C GLU A 146 20.16 -7.41 -17.23
N PRO A 147 21.38 -7.22 -17.77
CA PRO A 147 21.61 -6.41 -18.96
C PRO A 147 21.26 -7.21 -20.23
N PHE A 148 19.99 -7.19 -20.62
CA PHE A 148 19.50 -7.97 -21.75
C PHE A 148 18.27 -7.35 -22.41
N LEU A 149 18.24 -7.34 -23.75
CA LEU A 149 17.16 -6.76 -24.58
C LEU A 149 16.24 -7.82 -25.21
N GLY A 150 16.41 -9.10 -24.89
CA GLY A 150 15.40 -10.10 -25.19
C GLY A 150 14.35 -10.17 -24.07
N VAL A 151 13.17 -10.66 -24.39
CA VAL A 151 12.07 -10.76 -23.43
C VAL A 151 12.07 -12.15 -22.79
N HIS A 152 12.52 -12.22 -21.53
CA HIS A 152 12.42 -13.40 -20.67
C HIS A 152 12.32 -12.98 -19.19
N ALA A 153 12.27 -13.92 -18.25
CA ALA A 153 12.37 -13.60 -16.82
C ALA A 153 13.85 -13.41 -16.44
N SER A 154 14.19 -12.26 -15.85
CA SER A 154 15.57 -11.89 -15.55
C SER A 154 16.33 -12.95 -14.74
N SER A 155 17.62 -13.11 -15.02
CA SER A 155 18.54 -13.99 -14.27
C SER A 155 19.19 -13.31 -13.07
N SER A 156 19.01 -11.98 -12.91
CA SER A 156 19.48 -11.21 -11.75
C SER A 156 18.48 -10.18 -11.25
N TYR A 157 18.42 -9.98 -9.93
CA TYR A 157 17.52 -9.02 -9.30
C TYR A 157 18.18 -8.31 -8.12
N LYS A 158 17.58 -7.21 -7.69
CA LYS A 158 17.87 -6.56 -6.40
C LYS A 158 16.59 -6.40 -5.59
N PHE A 159 16.59 -6.86 -4.35
CA PHE A 159 15.58 -6.53 -3.34
C PHE A 159 16.10 -5.38 -2.49
N ILE A 160 15.31 -4.31 -2.39
CA ILE A 160 15.70 -3.06 -1.76
C ILE A 160 14.60 -2.61 -0.82
N ILE A 161 14.97 -2.06 0.35
CA ILE A 161 14.03 -1.37 1.24
C ILE A 161 14.53 0.04 1.49
N ILE A 162 13.68 1.04 1.22
CA ILE A 162 13.92 2.43 1.56
C ILE A 162 12.86 2.93 2.54
N LEU A 163 13.24 3.91 3.36
CA LEU A 163 12.38 4.51 4.38
C LEU A 163 12.16 5.99 4.09
N SER A 164 10.96 6.49 4.40
CA SER A 164 10.58 7.88 4.18
C SER A 164 9.68 8.37 5.32
N PRO A 165 10.06 9.39 6.11
CA PRO A 165 9.14 9.97 7.09
C PRO A 165 8.00 10.67 6.34
N VAL A 166 6.76 10.39 6.76
CA VAL A 166 5.55 10.92 6.12
C VAL A 166 4.62 11.55 7.14
N GLY A 167 3.96 12.63 6.74
CA GLY A 167 2.89 13.27 7.50
C GLY A 167 1.53 12.70 7.16
N LEU A 168 0.48 13.43 7.56
CA LEU A 168 -0.89 13.14 7.14
C LEU A 168 -1.00 13.14 5.61
N TYR A 169 -1.70 12.15 5.06
CA TYR A 169 -1.90 12.03 3.61
C TYR A 169 -2.72 13.20 3.05
N TYR A 170 -3.75 13.63 3.78
CA TYR A 170 -4.50 14.84 3.53
C TYR A 170 -4.27 15.84 4.67
N LYS A 171 -3.82 17.05 4.33
CA LYS A 171 -3.47 18.10 5.32
C LYS A 171 -4.65 18.50 6.20
N GLU A 172 -5.87 18.36 5.70
CA GLU A 172 -7.12 18.75 6.35
C GLU A 172 -7.78 17.60 7.14
N GLY A 173 -7.09 16.46 7.29
CA GLY A 173 -7.58 15.28 7.99
C GLY A 173 -8.36 14.31 7.10
N ILE A 174 -9.32 13.59 7.67
CA ILE A 174 -10.13 12.59 6.97
C ILE A 174 -11.24 13.27 6.13
N GLN A 175 -10.88 14.11 5.16
CA GLN A 175 -11.87 14.81 4.33
C GLN A 175 -12.38 13.91 3.20
N PRO A 176 -13.70 13.93 2.92
CA PRO A 176 -14.26 13.17 1.80
C PRO A 176 -13.73 13.65 0.46
N VAL A 177 -13.41 12.70 -0.43
CA VAL A 177 -12.90 13.00 -1.77
C VAL A 177 -13.98 12.86 -2.84
N LYS A 178 -13.78 13.56 -3.96
CA LYS A 178 -14.58 13.41 -5.17
C LYS A 178 -13.96 12.38 -6.08
N ILE A 179 -14.77 11.45 -6.56
CA ILE A 179 -14.33 10.31 -7.37
C ILE A 179 -15.00 10.33 -8.74
N LEU A 180 -14.21 10.26 -9.80
CA LEU A 180 -14.73 10.08 -11.16
C LEU A 180 -14.90 8.58 -11.44
N VAL A 181 -16.09 8.15 -11.85
CA VAL A 181 -16.29 6.76 -12.29
C VAL A 181 -15.73 6.58 -13.70
N GLU A 182 -14.77 5.67 -13.85
CA GLU A 182 -14.10 5.40 -15.12
C GLU A 182 -15.00 4.64 -16.08
N SER A 183 -14.96 5.01 -17.36
CA SER A 183 -15.75 4.34 -18.42
C SER A 183 -14.92 4.02 -19.67
N GLU A 184 -13.77 4.66 -19.85
CA GLU A 184 -12.88 4.49 -20.99
C GLU A 184 -11.73 3.53 -20.65
N TYR A 185 -10.97 3.85 -19.60
CA TYR A 185 -9.77 3.13 -19.18
C TYR A 185 -10.08 1.93 -18.27
N VAL A 186 -9.15 0.97 -18.23
CA VAL A 186 -9.26 -0.24 -17.42
C VAL A 186 -7.99 -0.38 -16.59
N ARG A 187 -8.15 -0.66 -15.30
CA ARG A 187 -7.03 -0.86 -14.38
C ARG A 187 -6.37 -2.22 -14.60
N ALA A 188 -7.18 -3.27 -14.61
CA ALA A 188 -6.77 -4.66 -14.76
C ALA A 188 -7.93 -5.50 -15.31
N VAL A 189 -7.60 -6.73 -15.73
CA VAL A 189 -8.56 -7.76 -16.13
C VAL A 189 -8.12 -9.07 -15.47
N ALA A 190 -9.07 -9.94 -15.13
CA ALA A 190 -8.75 -11.27 -14.59
C ALA A 190 -7.82 -12.03 -15.56
N GLY A 191 -6.78 -12.67 -15.01
CA GLY A 191 -5.67 -13.25 -15.79
C GLY A 191 -4.54 -12.27 -16.12
N GLY A 192 -4.76 -10.96 -15.94
CA GLY A 192 -3.73 -9.93 -16.00
C GLY A 192 -2.87 -9.89 -14.73
N THR A 193 -2.32 -8.71 -14.43
CA THR A 193 -1.43 -8.48 -13.28
C THR A 193 -2.13 -7.80 -12.11
N GLY A 194 -3.46 -7.71 -12.11
CA GLY A 194 -4.24 -6.89 -11.17
C GLY A 194 -4.06 -7.25 -9.70
N GLU A 195 -3.79 -8.52 -9.40
CA GLU A 195 -3.52 -9.04 -8.03
C GLU A 195 -2.08 -8.82 -7.56
N ALA A 196 -1.16 -8.50 -8.49
CA ALA A 196 0.22 -8.21 -8.15
C ALA A 196 0.45 -6.71 -7.94
N LYS A 197 1.27 -6.36 -6.96
CA LYS A 197 1.68 -4.98 -6.70
C LYS A 197 2.90 -4.61 -7.55
N THR A 198 2.69 -4.51 -8.86
CA THR A 198 3.72 -4.23 -9.87
C THR A 198 3.57 -2.84 -10.48
N ALA A 199 4.70 -2.22 -10.87
CA ALA A 199 4.72 -0.87 -11.44
C ALA A 199 3.88 -0.72 -12.71
N GLY A 200 3.77 -1.78 -13.53
CA GLY A 200 2.98 -1.76 -14.77
C GLY A 200 1.52 -1.35 -14.56
N ASN A 201 0.90 -1.84 -13.47
CA ASN A 201 -0.48 -1.51 -13.10
C ASN A 201 -0.69 -0.03 -12.75
N TYR A 202 0.37 0.63 -12.25
CA TYR A 202 0.31 2.04 -11.86
C TYR A 202 0.66 2.94 -13.04
N ALA A 203 1.59 2.53 -13.89
CA ALA A 203 1.92 3.28 -15.11
C ALA A 203 0.72 3.35 -16.05
N SER A 204 -0.02 2.25 -16.23
CA SER A 204 -1.23 2.21 -17.07
C SER A 204 -2.38 3.06 -16.53
N SER A 205 -2.43 3.30 -15.21
CA SER A 205 -3.50 4.07 -14.58
C SER A 205 -3.34 5.58 -14.70
N LEU A 206 -2.14 6.08 -15.02
CA LEU A 206 -1.83 7.52 -14.98
C LEU A 206 -2.71 8.35 -15.91
N LYS A 207 -3.06 7.83 -17.09
CA LYS A 207 -3.86 8.58 -18.07
C LYS A 207 -5.27 8.87 -17.56
N ALA A 208 -5.91 7.87 -16.94
CA ALA A 208 -7.23 8.04 -16.33
C ALA A 208 -7.19 9.04 -15.17
N GLN A 209 -6.15 8.96 -14.34
CA GLN A 209 -5.96 9.89 -13.22
C GLN A 209 -5.80 11.34 -13.71
N GLU A 210 -5.02 11.57 -14.77
CA GLU A 210 -4.86 12.89 -15.38
C GLU A 210 -6.21 13.45 -15.88
N VAL A 211 -7.02 12.61 -16.55
CA VAL A 211 -8.37 13.00 -16.99
C VAL A 211 -9.28 13.34 -15.81
N ALA A 212 -9.24 12.56 -14.73
CA ALA A 212 -10.00 12.83 -13.52
C ALA A 212 -9.58 14.15 -12.86
N SER A 213 -8.28 14.40 -12.74
CA SER A 213 -7.74 15.62 -12.16
C SER A 213 -8.07 16.88 -12.97
N GLN A 214 -8.07 16.79 -14.31
CA GLN A 214 -8.54 17.88 -15.19
C GLN A 214 -10.02 18.22 -14.99
N LYS A 215 -10.81 17.26 -14.49
CA LYS A 215 -12.21 17.44 -14.10
C LYS A 215 -12.40 17.73 -12.60
N GLU A 216 -11.31 18.03 -11.88
CA GLU A 216 -11.30 18.33 -10.44
C GLU A 216 -11.73 17.15 -9.53
N TYR A 217 -11.57 15.91 -10.00
CA TYR A 217 -11.74 14.70 -9.19
C TYR A 217 -10.41 14.22 -8.65
N SER A 218 -10.40 13.80 -7.38
CA SER A 218 -9.18 13.40 -6.68
C SER A 218 -8.66 12.04 -7.15
N GLN A 219 -9.56 11.11 -7.45
CA GLN A 219 -9.26 9.74 -7.85
C GLN A 219 -10.31 9.18 -8.81
N VAL A 220 -10.05 7.99 -9.32
CA VAL A 220 -10.87 7.25 -10.28
C VAL A 220 -11.52 6.05 -9.61
N LEU A 221 -12.82 5.79 -9.80
CA LEU A 221 -13.44 4.49 -9.47
C LEU A 221 -13.30 3.57 -10.68
N TRP A 222 -12.59 2.47 -10.50
CA TRP A 222 -12.35 1.48 -11.55
C TRP A 222 -13.53 0.53 -11.68
N LEU A 223 -14.00 0.38 -12.91
CA LEU A 223 -14.92 -0.67 -13.30
C LEU A 223 -14.15 -1.85 -13.93
N ASP A 224 -14.75 -3.04 -13.87
CA ASP A 224 -14.20 -4.25 -14.43
C ASP A 224 -13.91 -4.09 -15.92
N GLY A 225 -12.81 -4.68 -16.38
CA GLY A 225 -12.36 -4.49 -17.75
C GLY A 225 -13.14 -5.24 -18.83
N VAL A 226 -14.13 -6.06 -18.47
CA VAL A 226 -14.87 -6.90 -19.42
C VAL A 226 -16.24 -6.29 -19.73
N GLU A 227 -17.04 -6.10 -18.69
CA GLU A 227 -18.41 -5.60 -18.78
C GLU A 227 -18.49 -4.08 -18.51
N LYS A 228 -17.42 -3.48 -17.96
CA LYS A 228 -17.36 -2.06 -17.58
C LYS A 228 -18.57 -1.65 -16.73
N LYS A 229 -18.93 -2.51 -15.77
CA LYS A 229 -20.15 -2.40 -14.96
C LYS A 229 -19.89 -2.61 -13.48
N TYR A 230 -19.07 -3.61 -13.15
CA TYR A 230 -18.79 -4.03 -11.79
C TYR A 230 -17.64 -3.21 -11.22
N ILE A 231 -17.78 -2.76 -9.98
CA ILE A 231 -16.77 -1.94 -9.32
C ILE A 231 -15.62 -2.84 -8.85
N GLU A 232 -14.39 -2.36 -8.98
CA GLU A 232 -13.18 -3.07 -8.53
C GLU A 232 -12.44 -2.32 -7.40
N GLU A 233 -11.93 -1.13 -7.70
CA GLU A 233 -11.07 -0.34 -6.79
C GLU A 233 -11.33 1.16 -6.97
N VAL A 234 -10.81 1.99 -6.05
CA VAL A 234 -10.80 3.46 -6.15
C VAL A 234 -9.36 3.97 -6.13
N GLY A 235 -8.87 4.46 -7.26
CA GLY A 235 -7.49 4.90 -7.42
C GLY A 235 -6.52 3.74 -7.24
N SER A 236 -5.74 3.78 -6.17
CA SER A 236 -4.86 2.67 -5.74
C SER A 236 -5.29 2.05 -4.40
N MET A 237 -6.60 2.09 -4.10
CA MET A 237 -7.21 1.64 -2.85
C MET A 237 -8.36 0.67 -3.15
N ASN A 238 -8.59 -0.29 -2.27
CA ASN A 238 -9.83 -1.06 -2.30
C ASN A 238 -11.00 -0.17 -1.86
N VAL A 239 -12.23 -0.47 -2.28
CA VAL A 239 -13.42 0.35 -2.02
C VAL A 239 -14.51 -0.42 -1.27
N PHE A 240 -15.25 0.30 -0.43
CA PHE A 240 -16.36 -0.20 0.38
C PHE A 240 -17.56 0.74 0.28
N PHE A 241 -18.76 0.18 0.39
CA PHE A 241 -20.04 0.89 0.36
C PHE A 241 -20.90 0.41 1.51
N LYS A 242 -21.47 1.31 2.31
CA LYS A 242 -22.50 0.99 3.30
C LYS A 242 -23.86 1.25 2.68
N ILE A 243 -24.64 0.19 2.47
CA ILE A 243 -25.94 0.21 1.81
C ILE A 243 -26.95 -0.52 2.69
N ASP A 244 -27.99 0.18 3.12
CA ASP A 244 -29.10 -0.38 3.91
C ASP A 244 -28.62 -1.17 5.16
N GLY A 245 -27.64 -0.62 5.87
CA GLY A 245 -27.02 -1.20 7.07
C GLY A 245 -25.93 -2.25 6.82
N GLU A 246 -25.70 -2.69 5.58
CA GLU A 246 -24.65 -3.67 5.24
C GLU A 246 -23.46 -2.98 4.56
N VAL A 247 -22.23 -3.38 4.93
CA VAL A 247 -21.01 -2.95 4.24
C VAL A 247 -20.65 -3.94 3.12
N VAL A 248 -20.58 -3.47 1.89
CA VAL A 248 -20.27 -4.27 0.71
C VAL A 248 -18.92 -3.85 0.13
N THR A 249 -18.09 -4.83 -0.23
CA THR A 249 -16.86 -4.59 -0.99
C THR A 249 -16.76 -5.59 -2.15
N PRO A 250 -16.17 -5.21 -3.29
CA PRO A 250 -15.87 -6.14 -4.36
C PRO A 250 -15.12 -7.40 -3.87
N ALA A 251 -15.61 -8.58 -4.26
CA ALA A 251 -14.91 -9.85 -4.02
C ALA A 251 -13.64 -9.95 -4.87
N LEU A 252 -12.58 -10.54 -4.30
CA LEU A 252 -11.35 -10.83 -5.05
C LEU A 252 -11.66 -11.78 -6.22
N ASN A 253 -11.15 -11.46 -7.41
CA ASN A 253 -11.61 -12.04 -8.66
C ASN A 253 -10.51 -12.21 -9.73
N GLY A 254 -9.22 -12.07 -9.41
CA GLY A 254 -8.15 -12.07 -10.41
C GLY A 254 -7.69 -10.67 -10.85
N SER A 255 -8.45 -9.62 -10.55
CA SER A 255 -8.20 -8.25 -11.00
C SER A 255 -8.32 -7.21 -9.89
N ILE A 256 -8.32 -7.61 -8.62
CA ILE A 256 -8.36 -6.69 -7.47
C ILE A 256 -7.17 -7.00 -6.57
N LEU A 257 -6.42 -5.98 -6.17
CA LEU A 257 -5.31 -6.17 -5.26
C LEU A 257 -5.84 -6.56 -3.86
N GLU A 258 -5.30 -7.63 -3.29
CA GLU A 258 -5.64 -8.04 -1.91
C GLU A 258 -5.00 -7.07 -0.90
N GLY A 259 -5.72 -6.01 -0.54
CA GLY A 259 -5.27 -5.00 0.41
C GLY A 259 -5.15 -5.54 1.85
N VAL A 260 -4.01 -5.29 2.50
CA VAL A 260 -3.86 -5.54 3.95
C VAL A 260 -4.90 -4.75 4.75
N THR A 261 -5.11 -3.47 4.41
CA THR A 261 -6.13 -2.63 5.05
C THR A 261 -7.55 -3.11 4.76
N ARG A 262 -7.85 -3.53 3.51
CA ARG A 262 -9.14 -4.18 3.15
C ARG A 262 -9.40 -5.37 4.06
N ASN A 263 -8.42 -6.26 4.22
CA ASN A 263 -8.53 -7.43 5.08
C ASN A 263 -8.76 -7.05 6.56
N SER A 264 -8.05 -6.03 7.07
CA SER A 264 -8.26 -5.53 8.43
C SER A 264 -9.66 -4.93 8.64
N VAL A 265 -10.16 -4.16 7.68
CA VAL A 265 -11.52 -3.57 7.74
C VAL A 265 -12.58 -4.67 7.82
N ILE A 266 -12.49 -5.71 6.97
CA ILE A 266 -13.44 -6.83 6.99
C ILE A 266 -13.43 -7.56 8.34
N GLN A 267 -12.24 -7.76 8.94
CA GLN A 267 -12.12 -8.39 10.25
C GLN A 267 -12.74 -7.53 11.37
N LEU A 268 -12.49 -6.22 11.37
CA LEU A 268 -13.08 -5.30 12.35
C LEU A 268 -14.60 -5.24 12.24
N LEU A 269 -15.15 -5.12 11.03
CA LEU A 269 -16.60 -5.10 10.81
C LEU A 269 -17.27 -6.37 11.35
N LYS A 270 -16.69 -7.55 11.07
CA LYS A 270 -17.15 -8.83 11.62
C LYS A 270 -17.08 -8.87 13.14
N HIS A 271 -15.98 -8.38 13.72
CA HIS A 271 -15.79 -8.33 15.18
C HIS A 271 -16.80 -7.40 15.87
N TRP A 272 -17.20 -6.30 15.22
CA TRP A 272 -18.23 -5.39 15.71
C TRP A 272 -19.67 -5.86 15.43
N GLY A 273 -19.85 -6.99 14.74
CA GLY A 273 -21.17 -7.47 14.34
C GLY A 273 -21.83 -6.63 13.25
N VAL A 274 -21.07 -5.79 12.53
CA VAL A 274 -21.56 -5.05 11.36
C VAL A 274 -21.61 -6.02 10.16
N PRO A 275 -22.77 -6.20 9.50
CA PRO A 275 -22.88 -7.06 8.34
C PRO A 275 -21.91 -6.62 7.24
N VAL A 276 -21.12 -7.56 6.73
CA VAL A 276 -20.17 -7.30 5.65
C VAL A 276 -20.18 -8.42 4.62
N SER A 277 -20.29 -8.07 3.33
CA SER A 277 -20.21 -9.02 2.21
C SER A 277 -19.12 -8.66 1.21
N GLU A 278 -18.44 -9.71 0.77
CA GLU A 278 -17.51 -9.68 -0.35
C GLU A 278 -18.23 -10.26 -1.56
N ARG A 279 -18.70 -9.41 -2.49
CA ARG A 279 -19.45 -9.83 -3.67
C ARG A 279 -19.25 -8.89 -4.85
N LYS A 280 -19.68 -9.31 -6.03
CA LYS A 280 -19.81 -8.37 -7.16
C LYS A 280 -20.84 -7.31 -6.79
N ILE A 281 -20.50 -6.05 -7.04
CA ILE A 281 -21.37 -4.89 -6.89
C ILE A 281 -21.21 -4.03 -8.15
N SER A 282 -22.31 -3.62 -8.75
CA SER A 282 -22.29 -2.80 -9.97
C SER A 282 -22.45 -1.32 -9.63
N MET A 283 -21.94 -0.43 -10.50
CA MET A 283 -22.18 1.00 -10.32
C MET A 283 -23.67 1.36 -10.42
N GLN A 284 -24.44 0.61 -11.22
CA GLN A 284 -25.90 0.76 -11.27
C GLN A 284 -26.56 0.43 -9.92
N GLU A 285 -26.11 -0.63 -9.24
CA GLU A 285 -26.63 -0.99 -7.90
C GLU A 285 -26.35 0.12 -6.87
N VAL A 286 -25.14 0.69 -6.89
CA VAL A 286 -24.78 1.83 -6.04
C VAL A 286 -25.63 3.05 -6.36
N TYR A 287 -25.87 3.34 -7.64
CA TYR A 287 -26.74 4.43 -8.07
C TYR A 287 -28.20 4.23 -7.64
N ASP A 288 -28.75 3.03 -7.81
CA ASP A 288 -30.12 2.72 -7.42
C ASP A 288 -30.30 2.85 -5.89
N ALA A 289 -29.30 2.39 -5.12
CA ALA A 289 -29.25 2.59 -3.67
C ALA A 289 -29.18 4.07 -3.29
N TYR A 290 -28.40 4.87 -4.02
CA TYR A 290 -28.34 6.32 -3.83
C TYR A 290 -29.70 6.99 -4.07
N GLN A 291 -30.35 6.69 -5.21
CA GLN A 291 -31.68 7.24 -5.53
C GLN A 291 -32.75 6.82 -4.51
N ALA A 292 -32.63 5.64 -3.93
CA ALA A 292 -33.52 5.15 -2.87
C ALA A 292 -33.20 5.71 -1.48
N GLY A 293 -32.16 6.54 -1.32
CA GLY A 293 -31.70 7.05 -0.01
C GLY A 293 -31.10 5.97 0.90
N LYS A 294 -30.61 4.87 0.31
CA LYS A 294 -30.03 3.70 1.01
C LYS A 294 -28.51 3.66 1.01
N LEU A 295 -27.84 4.43 0.14
CA LEU A 295 -26.38 4.55 0.15
C LEU A 295 -25.97 5.51 1.27
N GLU A 296 -25.47 4.96 2.38
CA GLU A 296 -25.14 5.70 3.60
C GLU A 296 -23.71 6.21 3.59
N GLU A 297 -22.73 5.37 3.20
CA GLU A 297 -21.32 5.73 3.20
C GLU A 297 -20.58 5.06 2.02
N ALA A 298 -19.50 5.67 1.56
CA ALA A 298 -18.53 5.01 0.70
C ALA A 298 -17.11 5.44 1.09
N PHE A 299 -16.14 4.53 1.02
CA PHE A 299 -14.76 4.84 1.39
C PHE A 299 -13.74 3.92 0.71
N GLY A 300 -12.57 4.48 0.41
CA GLY A 300 -11.37 3.75 0.00
C GLY A 300 -10.54 3.29 1.19
N THR A 301 -9.75 2.23 1.02
CA THR A 301 -8.84 1.68 2.05
C THR A 301 -7.46 1.39 1.47
N GLY A 302 -6.41 1.76 2.21
CA GLY A 302 -5.02 1.47 1.83
C GLY A 302 -4.00 2.08 2.78
N THR A 303 -2.75 1.57 2.78
CA THR A 303 -1.71 1.94 3.76
C THR A 303 -1.48 3.45 3.90
N ALA A 304 -1.55 4.21 2.81
CA ALA A 304 -1.21 5.63 2.80
C ALA A 304 -2.22 6.47 3.59
N ALA A 305 -3.52 6.36 3.25
CA ALA A 305 -4.60 7.12 3.87
C ALA A 305 -5.31 6.38 5.02
N VAL A 306 -5.05 5.08 5.18
CA VAL A 306 -5.82 4.15 6.04
C VAL A 306 -7.26 4.01 5.55
N ILE A 307 -8.08 5.02 5.77
CA ILE A 307 -9.45 5.16 5.26
C ILE A 307 -9.56 6.51 4.53
N SER A 308 -10.13 6.52 3.33
CA SER A 308 -10.40 7.73 2.55
C SER A 308 -11.90 7.80 2.26
N PRO A 309 -12.70 8.59 3.00
CA PRO A 309 -14.13 8.72 2.73
C PRO A 309 -14.37 9.31 1.34
N ILE A 310 -15.50 8.94 0.74
CA ILE A 310 -15.93 9.42 -0.57
C ILE A 310 -17.21 10.22 -0.35
N GLY A 311 -17.16 11.51 -0.69
CA GLY A 311 -18.29 12.42 -0.54
C GLY A 311 -19.07 12.61 -1.83
N GLU A 312 -18.47 12.30 -2.98
CA GLU A 312 -19.11 12.47 -4.28
C GLU A 312 -18.60 11.43 -5.28
N PHE A 313 -19.53 10.81 -6.03
CA PHE A 313 -19.21 10.16 -7.30
C PHE A 313 -19.71 11.01 -8.46
N CYS A 314 -18.93 11.04 -9.54
CA CYS A 314 -19.42 11.45 -10.85
C CYS A 314 -19.57 10.24 -11.76
N TRP A 315 -20.81 9.92 -12.12
CA TRP A 315 -21.14 8.80 -12.98
C TRP A 315 -22.07 9.25 -14.10
N LYS A 316 -21.66 9.05 -15.36
CA LYS A 316 -22.41 9.50 -16.55
C LYS A 316 -22.78 11.00 -16.47
N ASP A 317 -21.83 11.82 -16.03
CA ASP A 317 -21.97 13.27 -15.81
C ASP A 317 -23.00 13.67 -14.72
N GLU A 318 -23.54 12.70 -13.96
CA GLU A 318 -24.36 12.95 -12.78
C GLU A 318 -23.52 12.92 -11.50
N LYS A 319 -23.79 13.86 -10.60
CA LYS A 319 -23.16 13.92 -9.28
C LYS A 319 -24.01 13.21 -8.25
N LEU A 320 -23.41 12.25 -7.55
CA LEU A 320 -24.00 11.54 -6.43
C LEU A 320 -23.30 12.02 -5.16
N VAL A 321 -23.94 12.93 -4.42
CA VAL A 321 -23.40 13.45 -3.15
C VAL A 321 -23.80 12.51 -2.00
N ILE A 322 -22.81 11.84 -1.40
CA ILE A 322 -23.02 10.81 -0.38
C ILE A 322 -22.88 11.45 0.99
N ASN A 323 -23.81 11.15 1.91
CA ASN A 323 -23.75 11.64 3.29
C ASN A 323 -23.49 13.16 3.37
N GLU A 324 -24.16 13.94 2.51
CA GLU A 324 -24.01 15.40 2.42
C GLU A 324 -22.57 15.89 2.12
N GLY A 325 -21.70 15.01 1.62
CA GLY A 325 -20.28 15.30 1.40
C GLY A 325 -19.43 15.22 2.67
N GLU A 326 -19.97 14.66 3.76
CA GLU A 326 -19.33 14.52 5.06
C GLU A 326 -18.82 13.10 5.32
N THR A 327 -17.89 12.98 6.26
CA THR A 327 -17.36 11.67 6.66
C THR A 327 -18.41 10.87 7.42
N GLY A 328 -18.66 9.63 6.95
CA GLY A 328 -19.60 8.72 7.60
C GLY A 328 -19.09 8.11 8.91
N GLU A 329 -20.02 7.61 9.73
CA GLU A 329 -19.72 7.09 11.06
C GLU A 329 -18.81 5.85 11.02
N ILE A 330 -19.11 4.88 10.16
CA ILE A 330 -18.32 3.65 10.03
C ILE A 330 -16.91 3.97 9.50
N SER A 331 -16.80 4.83 8.48
CA SER A 331 -15.50 5.22 7.93
C SER A 331 -14.63 5.94 8.98
N LYS A 332 -15.22 6.81 9.81
CA LYS A 332 -14.53 7.48 10.92
C LYS A 332 -14.11 6.49 12.02
N GLN A 333 -15.01 5.59 12.42
CA GLN A 333 -14.73 4.58 13.45
C GLN A 333 -13.58 3.66 13.01
N LEU A 334 -13.63 3.16 11.76
CA LEU A 334 -12.56 2.33 11.18
C LEU A 334 -11.22 3.06 11.18
N TYR A 335 -11.20 4.34 10.77
CA TYR A 335 -9.97 5.13 10.79
C TYR A 335 -9.41 5.24 12.20
N GLN A 336 -10.24 5.64 13.16
CA GLN A 336 -9.84 5.83 14.57
C GLN A 336 -9.33 4.53 15.19
N THR A 337 -10.02 3.41 15.00
CA THR A 337 -9.58 2.12 15.55
C THR A 337 -8.28 1.64 14.90
N ILE A 338 -8.18 1.66 13.57
CA ILE A 338 -6.98 1.16 12.89
C ILE A 338 -5.75 2.02 13.24
N THR A 339 -5.90 3.35 13.21
CA THR A 339 -4.82 4.25 13.61
C THR A 339 -4.51 4.15 15.10
N GLY A 340 -5.51 3.92 15.96
CA GLY A 340 -5.32 3.67 17.38
C GLY A 340 -4.51 2.41 17.64
N ILE A 341 -4.81 1.31 16.94
CA ILE A 341 -4.02 0.06 17.00
C ILE A 341 -2.58 0.34 16.52
N GLN A 342 -2.42 0.98 15.36
CA GLN A 342 -1.10 1.31 14.79
C GLN A 342 -0.22 2.12 15.74
N ASN A 343 -0.80 3.02 16.53
CA ASN A 343 -0.10 3.85 17.52
C ASN A 343 -0.06 3.23 18.93
N GLY A 344 -0.56 2.01 19.10
CA GLY A 344 -0.60 1.31 20.38
C GLY A 344 -1.49 1.95 21.45
N THR A 345 -2.45 2.80 21.05
CA THR A 345 -3.40 3.46 21.95
C THR A 345 -4.73 2.73 22.08
N GLU A 346 -5.02 1.80 21.17
CA GLU A 346 -6.18 0.91 21.22
C GLU A 346 -5.70 -0.56 21.35
N PRO A 347 -6.52 -1.45 21.95
CA PRO A 347 -6.23 -2.87 21.97
C PRO A 347 -6.13 -3.46 20.56
N ASP A 348 -5.24 -4.42 20.40
CA ASP A 348 -5.10 -5.21 19.17
C ASP A 348 -5.69 -6.61 19.38
N PRO A 349 -6.99 -6.82 19.13
CA PRO A 349 -7.65 -8.10 19.40
C PRO A 349 -7.26 -9.22 18.42
N PHE A 350 -6.39 -8.95 17.44
CA PHE A 350 -6.05 -9.87 16.36
C PHE A 350 -4.54 -10.10 16.20
N ASP A 351 -3.72 -9.62 17.14
CA ASP A 351 -2.26 -9.75 17.12
C ASP A 351 -1.65 -9.27 15.78
N TRP A 352 -2.09 -8.12 15.30
CA TRP A 352 -1.61 -7.45 14.10
C TRP A 352 -0.30 -6.68 14.27
N LEU A 353 0.03 -6.30 15.50
CA LEU A 353 1.20 -5.48 15.79
C LEU A 353 2.45 -6.34 15.98
N VAL A 354 3.54 -5.89 15.35
CA VAL A 354 4.88 -6.44 15.57
C VAL A 354 5.74 -5.34 16.16
N GLU A 355 6.23 -5.58 17.37
CA GLU A 355 7.16 -4.67 18.04
C GLU A 355 8.59 -4.87 17.53
N ILE A 356 9.32 -3.77 17.37
CA ILE A 356 10.76 -3.75 17.06
C ILE A 356 11.52 -3.24 18.29
N ASN A 357 12.45 -4.06 18.77
CA ASN A 357 13.43 -3.70 19.79
C ASN A 357 14.77 -4.40 19.53
N GLU A 358 15.83 -4.02 20.26
CA GLU A 358 17.17 -4.59 20.05
C GLU A 358 17.22 -6.10 20.28
N GLU A 359 16.41 -6.63 21.21
CA GLU A 359 16.30 -8.07 21.49
C GLU A 359 15.65 -8.86 20.35
N THR A 360 14.71 -8.25 19.62
CA THR A 360 14.04 -8.86 18.46
C THR A 360 14.89 -8.90 17.19
N VAL A 361 16.08 -8.26 17.19
CA VAL A 361 17.00 -8.18 16.03
C VAL A 361 18.37 -8.80 16.33
N ALA A 362 18.69 -9.07 17.59
CA ALA A 362 19.95 -9.70 18.02
C ALA A 362 19.92 -11.24 18.02
N LYS A 363 18.77 -11.85 17.71
CA LYS A 363 18.62 -13.27 17.37
C LYS A 363 18.56 -13.41 15.87
#